data_AF-A0AAV5XRB2-F1
#
_entry.id   AF-A0AAV5XRB2-F1
#
_cell.length_a   1.000
_cell.length_b   1.000
_cell.length_c   1.000
_cell.angle_alpha   90.00
_cell.angle_beta   90.00
_cell.angle_gamma   90.00
#
_symmetry.space_group_name_H-M   'P 1'
#
loop_
_entity.id
_entity.type
_entity.pdbx_description
1 polymer ?
#
loop_
_entity_poly.entity_id
_entity_poly.type
_entity_poly.pdbx_seq_one_letter_code
_entity_poly.pdbx_strand_id
1 'polypeptide(L)'
;MIGKTIAELAQGDSAELVRHVDRANIGEFVDAVGDYNPLHSDPQFAASTSFGEPIAPGVFTAGLISAVIGTELPGPGSIYLSQSLKFVKPVRPGDTITVRVEVLEVIPKRNRIRLSTVCRNQQGEEVLVGEAWVMPPKTAVTYERPPETSAVGLLAFQPWAWAARTMALWGALSLSMLTGGLGRRRR
;
A
#
# COMPACT_ATOMS: atom_id res chain seq x y z
N MET A 1 13.43 1.85 -6.15
CA MET A 1 12.49 2.99 -6.32
C MET A 1 13.22 4.27 -5.95
N ILE A 2 12.98 5.36 -6.67
CA ILE A 2 13.67 6.65 -6.48
C ILE A 2 12.62 7.72 -6.16
N GLY A 3 12.78 8.42 -5.04
CA GLY A 3 11.97 9.54 -4.61
C GLY A 3 12.60 10.84 -5.08
N LYS A 4 11.91 11.54 -6.00
CA LYS A 4 12.36 12.79 -6.59
C LYS A 4 12.08 13.97 -5.68
N THR A 5 13.06 14.85 -5.52
CA THR A 5 12.86 16.15 -4.85
C THR A 5 12.06 17.10 -5.74
N ILE A 6 11.59 18.20 -5.15
CA ILE A 6 10.84 19.22 -5.92
C ILE A 6 11.64 19.87 -7.05
N ALA A 7 12.97 19.88 -6.96
CA ALA A 7 13.84 20.42 -8.00
C ALA A 7 13.94 19.51 -9.24
N GLU A 8 13.59 18.24 -9.09
CA GLU A 8 13.63 17.21 -10.14
C GLU A 8 12.25 16.98 -10.79
N LEU A 9 11.24 17.76 -10.39
CA LEU A 9 9.87 17.65 -10.89
C LEU A 9 9.52 18.86 -11.75
N ALA A 10 8.89 18.59 -12.88
CA ALA A 10 8.35 19.59 -13.79
C ALA A 10 6.86 19.36 -14.03
N GLN A 11 6.15 20.43 -14.43
CA GLN A 11 4.79 20.30 -14.93
C GLN A 11 4.76 19.40 -16.18
N GLY A 12 3.78 18.50 -16.25
CA GLY A 12 3.66 17.49 -17.31
C GLY A 12 4.40 16.18 -17.03
N ASP A 13 5.25 16.11 -16.00
CA ASP A 13 5.79 14.83 -15.53
C ASP A 13 4.65 13.90 -15.15
N SER A 14 4.74 12.65 -15.56
CA SER A 14 3.70 11.66 -15.32
C SER A 14 4.27 10.29 -15.01
N ALA A 15 3.49 9.49 -14.29
CA ALA A 15 3.79 8.10 -14.03
C ALA A 15 2.49 7.30 -13.99
N GLU A 16 2.61 6.00 -14.26
CA GLU A 16 1.49 5.09 -14.25
C GLU A 16 1.87 3.72 -13.71
N LEU A 17 0.87 3.04 -13.15
CA LEU A 17 0.94 1.62 -12.82
C LEU A 17 -0.31 0.91 -13.30
N VAL A 18 -0.17 -0.37 -13.58
CA VAL A 18 -1.29 -1.24 -13.97
C VAL A 18 -1.50 -2.29 -12.89
N ARG A 19 -2.75 -2.46 -12.45
CA ARG A 19 -3.11 -3.46 -11.45
C ARG A 19 -4.30 -4.29 -11.92
N HIS A 20 -4.14 -5.61 -11.91
CA HIS A 20 -5.27 -6.53 -12.02
C HIS A 20 -6.00 -6.57 -10.67
N VAL A 21 -7.30 -6.39 -10.70
CA VAL A 21 -8.17 -6.40 -9.53
C VAL A 21 -8.89 -7.74 -9.49
N ASP A 22 -8.66 -8.52 -8.44
CA ASP A 22 -9.36 -9.78 -8.22
C ASP A 22 -10.15 -9.76 -6.90
N ARG A 23 -10.91 -10.83 -6.66
CA ARG A 23 -11.70 -10.99 -5.44
C ARG A 23 -10.83 -11.06 -4.18
N ALA A 24 -9.62 -11.60 -4.28
CA ALA A 24 -8.72 -11.74 -3.14
C ALA A 24 -8.24 -10.37 -2.68
N ASN A 25 -7.78 -9.51 -3.60
CA ASN A 25 -7.34 -8.15 -3.29
C ASN A 25 -8.48 -7.28 -2.73
N ILE A 26 -9.71 -7.44 -3.25
CA ILE A 26 -10.88 -6.74 -2.72
C ILE A 26 -11.18 -7.23 -1.29
N GLY A 27 -11.17 -8.54 -1.07
CA GLY A 27 -11.39 -9.14 0.25
C GLY A 27 -10.36 -8.70 1.28
N GLU A 28 -9.07 -8.79 0.94
CA GLU A 28 -7.97 -8.32 1.80
C GLU A 28 -8.13 -6.85 2.18
N PHE A 29 -8.55 -6.01 1.25
CA PHE A 29 -8.82 -4.60 1.53
C PHE A 29 -10.02 -4.43 2.45
N VAL A 30 -11.14 -5.11 2.19
CA VAL A 30 -12.34 -5.08 3.03
C VAL A 30 -12.00 -5.50 4.47
N ASP A 31 -11.24 -6.57 4.64
CA ASP A 31 -10.81 -7.05 5.95
C ASP A 31 -9.91 -6.03 6.65
N ALA A 32 -8.99 -5.40 5.92
CA ALA A 32 -8.07 -4.42 6.48
C ALA A 32 -8.76 -3.12 6.93
N VAL A 33 -9.81 -2.67 6.21
CA VAL A 33 -10.50 -1.40 6.51
C VAL A 33 -11.80 -1.57 7.28
N GLY A 34 -12.37 -2.77 7.31
CA GLY A 34 -13.61 -3.10 8.01
C GLY A 34 -14.90 -2.69 7.27
N ASP A 35 -14.84 -2.39 5.97
CA ASP A 35 -16.02 -2.02 5.17
C ASP A 35 -16.74 -3.27 4.65
N TYR A 36 -17.47 -3.94 5.54
CA TYR A 36 -18.26 -5.13 5.23
C TYR A 36 -19.64 -4.81 4.63
N ASN A 37 -19.77 -3.70 3.92
CA ASN A 37 -20.99 -3.42 3.15
C ASN A 37 -21.25 -4.61 2.18
N PRO A 38 -22.45 -5.25 2.23
CA PRO A 38 -22.74 -6.43 1.41
C PRO A 38 -22.62 -6.16 -0.09
N LEU A 39 -22.65 -4.89 -0.51
CA LEU A 39 -22.37 -4.47 -1.88
C LEU A 39 -21.00 -4.96 -2.43
N HIS A 40 -20.04 -5.23 -1.54
CA HIS A 40 -18.68 -5.62 -1.92
C HIS A 40 -18.47 -7.15 -1.98
N SER A 41 -19.36 -7.95 -1.40
CA SER A 41 -19.13 -9.39 -1.23
C SER A 41 -20.34 -10.29 -1.44
N ASP A 42 -21.56 -9.82 -1.23
CA ASP A 42 -22.79 -10.62 -1.32
C ASP A 42 -23.44 -10.51 -2.71
N PRO A 43 -23.44 -11.59 -3.53
CA PRO A 43 -24.04 -11.57 -4.85
C PRO A 43 -25.57 -11.39 -4.83
N GLN A 44 -26.27 -11.91 -3.81
CA GLN A 44 -27.73 -11.79 -3.71
C GLN A 44 -28.12 -10.34 -3.42
N PHE A 45 -27.42 -9.70 -2.48
CA PHE A 45 -27.60 -8.29 -2.20
C PHE A 45 -27.26 -7.44 -3.43
N ALA A 46 -26.10 -7.64 -4.04
CA ALA A 46 -25.66 -6.84 -5.17
C ALA A 46 -26.59 -6.96 -6.40
N ALA A 47 -27.15 -8.16 -6.66
CA ALA A 47 -28.13 -8.40 -7.71
C ALA A 47 -29.44 -7.60 -7.53
N SER A 48 -29.77 -7.19 -6.29
CA SER A 48 -30.91 -6.32 -6.01
C SER A 48 -30.63 -4.83 -6.27
N THR A 49 -29.37 -4.46 -6.52
CA THR A 49 -28.95 -3.08 -6.79
C THR A 49 -28.77 -2.81 -8.27
N SER A 50 -28.58 -1.55 -8.66
CA SER A 50 -28.25 -1.17 -10.04
C SER A 50 -26.89 -1.69 -10.53
N PHE A 51 -26.04 -2.20 -9.64
CA PHE A 51 -24.74 -2.75 -10.02
C PHE A 51 -24.81 -4.19 -10.53
N GLY A 52 -25.84 -4.95 -10.13
CA GLY A 52 -26.10 -6.34 -10.55
C GLY A 52 -25.17 -7.40 -9.96
N GLU A 53 -23.96 -7.02 -9.53
CA GLU A 53 -22.94 -7.91 -8.97
C GLU A 53 -22.02 -7.16 -8.00
N PRO A 54 -21.26 -7.87 -7.15
CA PRO A 54 -20.36 -7.21 -6.20
C PRO A 54 -19.29 -6.36 -6.88
N ILE A 55 -19.07 -5.17 -6.33
CA ILE A 55 -18.08 -4.20 -6.83
C ILE A 55 -17.02 -3.90 -5.77
N ALA A 56 -15.82 -3.51 -6.17
CA ALA A 56 -14.80 -3.05 -5.24
C ALA A 56 -15.28 -1.78 -4.50
N PRO A 57 -14.91 -1.59 -3.21
CA PRO A 57 -15.07 -0.30 -2.54
C PRO A 57 -14.43 0.81 -3.38
N GLY A 58 -15.09 1.96 -3.56
CA GLY A 58 -14.51 3.03 -4.39
C GLY A 58 -13.12 3.46 -3.90
N VAL A 59 -12.93 3.48 -2.58
CA VAL A 59 -11.67 3.82 -1.92
C VAL A 59 -10.56 2.77 -2.13
N PHE A 60 -10.87 1.52 -2.50
CA PHE A 60 -9.89 0.55 -2.96
C PHE A 60 -9.15 1.09 -4.20
N THR A 61 -9.90 1.61 -5.18
CA THR A 61 -9.34 2.20 -6.40
C THR A 61 -8.53 3.46 -6.09
N ALA A 62 -8.97 4.25 -5.11
CA ALA A 62 -8.20 5.40 -4.63
C ALA A 62 -6.87 4.99 -3.98
N GLY A 63 -6.83 3.84 -3.29
CA GLY A 63 -5.61 3.27 -2.74
C GLY A 63 -4.55 2.99 -3.81
N LEU A 64 -4.95 2.64 -5.03
CA LEU A 64 -4.01 2.43 -6.14
C LEU A 64 -3.30 3.72 -6.58
N ILE A 65 -3.93 4.89 -6.41
CA ILE A 65 -3.27 6.20 -6.63
C ILE A 65 -2.14 6.41 -5.63
N SER A 66 -2.36 6.01 -4.36
CA SER A 66 -1.33 6.08 -3.33
C SER A 66 -0.09 5.28 -3.71
N ALA A 67 -0.27 4.12 -4.36
CA ALA A 67 0.84 3.32 -4.86
C ALA A 67 1.66 4.10 -5.91
N VAL A 68 1.04 4.71 -6.93
CA VAL A 68 1.77 5.52 -7.92
C VAL A 68 2.53 6.65 -7.24
N ILE A 69 1.88 7.37 -6.31
CA ILE A 69 2.49 8.52 -5.63
C ILE A 69 3.68 8.10 -4.77
N GLY A 70 3.53 6.99 -4.04
CA GLY A 70 4.53 6.49 -3.10
C GLY A 70 5.69 5.73 -3.74
N THR A 71 5.52 5.18 -4.95
CA THR A 71 6.54 4.35 -5.61
C THR A 71 7.14 4.97 -6.86
N GLU A 72 6.35 5.73 -7.64
CA GLU A 72 6.74 6.22 -8.96
C GLU A 72 6.92 7.74 -9.02
N LEU A 73 5.90 8.53 -8.63
CA LEU A 73 5.92 9.99 -8.80
C LEU A 73 5.14 10.75 -7.72
N PRO A 74 5.81 11.48 -6.82
CA PRO A 74 7.27 11.70 -6.77
C PRO A 74 8.09 10.46 -6.35
N GLY A 75 7.44 9.44 -5.79
CA GLY A 75 8.08 8.22 -5.32
C GLY A 75 8.39 8.24 -3.81
N PRO A 76 9.29 7.36 -3.34
CA PRO A 76 9.57 7.16 -1.91
C PRO A 76 9.84 8.45 -1.13
N GLY A 77 9.27 8.53 0.08
CA GLY A 77 9.41 9.71 0.95
C GLY A 77 8.42 10.84 0.65
N SER A 78 7.53 10.66 -0.33
CA SER A 78 6.41 11.58 -0.58
C SER A 78 5.39 11.55 0.56
N ILE A 79 4.80 12.71 0.86
CA ILE A 79 3.68 12.83 1.80
C ILE A 79 2.43 13.24 1.02
N TYR A 80 1.39 12.40 1.11
CA TYR A 80 0.10 12.62 0.49
C TYR A 80 -0.76 13.52 1.38
N LEU A 81 -0.96 14.78 0.99
CA LEU A 81 -1.57 15.81 1.85
C LEU A 81 -3.09 15.84 1.76
N SER A 82 -3.62 15.77 0.55
CA SER A 82 -5.06 15.73 0.30
C SER A 82 -5.36 15.14 -1.07
N GLN A 83 -6.59 14.66 -1.21
CA GLN A 83 -7.11 14.08 -2.44
C GLN A 83 -8.58 14.47 -2.61
N SER A 84 -8.97 14.92 -3.80
CA SER A 84 -10.37 15.02 -4.23
C SER A 84 -10.68 13.86 -5.19
N LEU A 85 -11.88 13.29 -5.11
CA LEU A 85 -12.25 12.10 -5.89
C LEU A 85 -13.65 12.22 -6.47
N LYS A 86 -13.80 11.73 -7.70
CA LYS A 86 -15.08 11.40 -8.31
C LYS A 86 -15.02 9.95 -8.78
N PHE A 87 -15.90 9.12 -8.22
CA PHE A 87 -16.11 7.74 -8.65
C PHE A 87 -17.05 7.75 -9.85
N VAL A 88 -16.52 7.49 -11.04
CA VAL A 88 -17.23 7.64 -12.32
C VAL A 88 -17.91 6.34 -12.72
N LYS A 89 -17.22 5.21 -12.54
CA LYS A 89 -17.72 3.86 -12.84
C LYS A 89 -17.27 2.87 -11.78
N PRO A 90 -18.06 1.81 -11.52
CA PRO A 90 -17.66 0.76 -10.59
C PRO A 90 -16.47 -0.02 -11.15
N VAL A 91 -15.59 -0.45 -10.25
CA VAL A 91 -14.52 -1.42 -10.53
C VAL A 91 -14.97 -2.79 -10.04
N ARG A 92 -14.74 -3.82 -10.86
CA ARG A 92 -15.19 -5.18 -10.61
C ARG A 92 -14.01 -6.15 -10.50
N PRO A 93 -14.18 -7.29 -9.81
CA PRO A 93 -13.23 -8.39 -9.92
C PRO A 93 -13.06 -8.80 -11.39
N GLY A 94 -11.82 -8.92 -11.84
CA GLY A 94 -11.44 -9.18 -13.23
C GLY A 94 -10.99 -7.93 -13.99
N ASP A 95 -11.26 -6.72 -13.49
CA ASP A 95 -10.81 -5.49 -14.15
C ASP A 95 -9.29 -5.33 -14.07
N THR A 96 -8.73 -4.71 -15.10
CA THR A 96 -7.34 -4.25 -15.09
C THR A 96 -7.36 -2.73 -15.09
N ILE A 97 -6.88 -2.14 -14.00
CA ILE A 97 -6.91 -0.71 -13.77
C ILE A 97 -5.53 -0.11 -14.04
N THR A 98 -5.48 0.80 -15.01
CA THR A 98 -4.34 1.68 -15.25
C THR A 98 -4.54 2.95 -14.45
N VAL A 99 -3.64 3.21 -13.50
CA VAL A 99 -3.63 4.42 -12.67
C VAL A 99 -2.54 5.33 -13.15
N ARG A 100 -2.89 6.56 -13.49
CA ARG A 100 -1.97 7.58 -13.99
C ARG A 100 -2.05 8.83 -13.12
N VAL A 101 -0.89 9.37 -12.77
CA VAL A 101 -0.77 10.69 -12.16
C VAL A 101 0.06 11.60 -13.05
N GLU A 102 -0.24 12.88 -13.05
CA GLU A 102 0.48 13.89 -13.83
C GLU A 102 0.60 15.20 -13.06
N VAL A 103 1.77 15.82 -13.07
CA VAL A 103 2.05 17.08 -12.38
C VAL A 103 1.38 18.22 -13.11
N LEU A 104 0.36 18.80 -12.48
CA LEU A 104 -0.34 19.99 -12.96
C LEU A 104 0.35 21.29 -12.54
N GLU A 105 0.98 21.28 -11.35
CA GLU A 105 1.56 22.48 -10.76
C GLU A 105 2.68 22.12 -9.79
N VAL A 106 3.75 22.91 -9.79
CA VAL A 106 4.87 22.81 -8.84
C VAL A 106 4.97 24.12 -8.04
N ILE A 107 4.97 24.02 -6.71
CA ILE A 107 5.09 25.14 -5.78
C ILE A 107 6.37 24.98 -4.93
N PRO A 108 7.55 25.40 -5.45
CA PRO A 108 8.84 25.25 -4.77
C PRO A 108 8.85 25.82 -3.35
N LYS A 109 8.27 27.01 -3.17
CA LYS A 109 8.24 27.73 -1.88
C LYS A 109 7.56 26.96 -0.74
N ARG A 110 6.65 26.05 -1.06
CA ARG A 110 5.90 25.25 -0.07
C ARG A 110 6.30 23.78 -0.06
N ASN A 111 7.23 23.38 -0.92
CA ASN A 111 7.54 21.98 -1.22
C ASN A 111 6.27 21.17 -1.56
N ARG A 112 5.45 21.67 -2.49
CA ARG A 112 4.19 21.02 -2.87
C ARG A 112 4.05 20.91 -4.37
N ILE A 113 3.39 19.85 -4.81
CA ILE A 113 2.93 19.68 -6.18
C ILE A 113 1.43 19.36 -6.17
N ARG A 114 0.74 19.76 -7.24
CA ARG A 114 -0.62 19.34 -7.53
C ARG A 114 -0.59 18.33 -8.66
N LEU A 115 -1.26 17.20 -8.46
CA LEU A 115 -1.35 16.13 -9.46
C LEU A 115 -2.78 15.98 -9.94
N SER A 116 -2.99 15.72 -11.24
CA SER A 116 -4.19 15.04 -11.69
C SER A 116 -4.04 13.56 -11.42
N THR A 117 -5.12 12.89 -11.01
CA THR A 117 -5.13 11.46 -10.75
C THR A 117 -6.27 10.82 -11.53
N VAL A 118 -5.96 9.86 -12.40
CA VAL A 118 -6.95 9.21 -13.27
C VAL A 118 -6.74 7.70 -13.24
N CYS A 119 -7.81 6.96 -13.00
CA CYS A 119 -7.85 5.51 -13.11
C CYS A 119 -8.74 5.13 -14.30
N ARG A 120 -8.24 4.26 -15.18
CA ARG A 120 -8.97 3.72 -16.34
C ARG A 120 -9.02 2.21 -16.30
N ASN A 121 -10.13 1.62 -16.75
CA ASN A 121 -10.24 0.18 -16.94
C ASN A 121 -9.58 -0.26 -18.27
N GLN A 122 -9.60 -1.56 -18.53
CA GLN A 122 -9.07 -2.21 -19.72
C GLN A 122 -9.73 -1.75 -21.04
N GLN A 123 -10.90 -1.13 -20.97
CA GLN A 123 -11.61 -0.53 -22.12
C GLN A 123 -11.22 0.95 -22.33
N GLY A 124 -10.31 1.49 -21.51
CA GLY A 124 -9.89 2.90 -21.56
C GLY A 124 -10.89 3.87 -20.93
N GLU A 125 -11.91 3.36 -20.25
CA GLU A 125 -12.94 4.18 -19.62
C GLU A 125 -12.49 4.66 -18.23
N GLU A 126 -12.75 5.93 -17.92
CA GLU A 126 -12.43 6.50 -16.62
C GLU A 126 -13.36 5.92 -15.55
N VAL A 127 -12.77 5.29 -14.54
CA VAL A 127 -13.49 4.73 -13.38
C VAL A 127 -13.39 5.65 -12.17
N LEU A 128 -12.30 6.40 -12.06
CA LEU A 128 -12.05 7.35 -10.98
C LEU A 128 -11.19 8.49 -11.51
N VAL A 129 -11.58 9.72 -11.21
CA VAL A 129 -10.81 10.93 -11.51
C VAL A 129 -10.69 11.80 -10.27
N GLY A 130 -9.65 12.63 -10.20
CA GLY A 130 -9.39 13.46 -9.03
C GLY A 130 -8.14 14.32 -9.14
N GLU A 131 -7.85 15.02 -8.06
CA GLU A 131 -6.60 15.75 -7.89
C GLU A 131 -5.98 15.53 -6.50
N ALA A 132 -4.66 15.44 -6.46
CA ALA A 132 -3.87 15.27 -5.25
C ALA A 132 -3.04 16.51 -4.95
N TRP A 133 -2.88 16.83 -3.67
CA TRP A 133 -1.74 17.63 -3.20
C TRP A 133 -0.72 16.71 -2.53
N VAL A 134 0.52 16.80 -2.99
CA VAL A 134 1.63 15.97 -2.51
C VAL A 134 2.81 16.84 -2.13
N MET A 135 3.52 16.46 -1.08
CA MET A 135 4.82 17.01 -0.72
C MET A 135 5.91 16.01 -1.12
N PRO A 136 6.77 16.33 -2.12
CA PRO A 136 7.91 15.49 -2.47
C PRO A 136 8.92 15.40 -1.30
N PRO A 137 9.77 14.37 -1.26
CA PRO A 137 10.85 14.29 -0.29
C PRO A 137 11.79 15.50 -0.41
N LYS A 138 12.30 15.99 0.74
CA LYS A 138 13.25 17.12 0.76
C LYS A 138 14.63 16.76 0.23
N THR A 139 14.98 15.48 0.29
CA THR A 139 16.25 14.91 -0.15
C THR A 139 15.94 13.69 -1.01
N ALA A 140 16.71 13.44 -2.06
CA ALA A 140 16.50 12.28 -2.91
C ALA A 140 16.53 10.99 -2.07
N VAL A 141 15.53 10.13 -2.25
CA VAL A 141 15.40 8.86 -1.53
C VAL A 141 15.62 7.72 -2.51
N THR A 142 16.54 6.82 -2.21
CA THR A 142 16.63 5.53 -2.91
C THR A 142 16.17 4.46 -1.95
N TYR A 143 15.14 3.70 -2.35
CA TYR A 143 14.60 2.61 -1.53
C TYR A 143 14.49 1.33 -2.35
N GLU A 144 15.06 0.26 -1.83
CA GLU A 144 14.94 -1.09 -2.37
C GLU A 144 13.69 -1.74 -1.78
N ARG A 145 12.76 -2.15 -2.65
CA ARG A 145 11.55 -2.84 -2.22
C ARG A 145 11.96 -4.18 -1.64
N PRO A 146 11.51 -4.55 -0.43
CA PRO A 146 11.74 -5.89 0.11
C PRO A 146 11.21 -6.94 -0.89
N PRO A 147 11.89 -8.09 -1.05
CA PRO A 147 11.36 -9.17 -1.87
C PRO A 147 9.98 -9.54 -1.35
N GLU A 148 9.04 -9.85 -2.25
CA GLU A 148 7.71 -10.30 -1.85
C GLU A 148 7.87 -11.52 -0.94
N THR A 149 7.46 -11.39 0.32
CA THR A 149 7.52 -12.50 1.27
C THR A 149 6.51 -13.54 0.82
N SER A 150 6.96 -14.49 0.00
CA SER A 150 6.15 -15.65 -0.32
C SER A 150 5.83 -16.39 0.98
N ALA A 151 4.63 -16.97 1.07
CA ALA A 151 4.28 -17.88 2.17
C ALA A 151 5.32 -19.00 2.33
N VAL A 152 6.01 -19.37 1.24
CA VAL A 152 7.13 -20.32 1.21
C VAL A 152 8.33 -19.81 2.02
N GLY A 153 8.71 -18.54 1.90
CA GLY A 153 9.78 -17.95 2.70
C GLY A 153 9.45 -17.91 4.19
N LEU A 154 8.22 -17.54 4.54
CA LEU A 154 7.72 -17.60 5.93
C LEU A 154 7.77 -19.03 6.48
N LEU A 155 7.21 -20.01 5.77
CA LEU A 155 7.19 -21.40 6.21
C LEU A 155 8.59 -22.03 6.30
N ALA A 156 9.51 -21.68 5.40
CA ALA A 156 10.87 -22.22 5.38
C ALA A 156 11.72 -21.75 6.58
N PHE A 157 11.51 -20.53 7.07
CA PHE A 157 12.36 -19.94 8.13
C PHE A 157 11.69 -19.91 9.53
N GLN A 158 10.37 -20.10 9.63
CA GLN A 158 9.65 -20.13 10.92
C GLN A 158 10.15 -21.21 11.90
N PRO A 159 10.40 -22.48 11.48
CA PRO A 159 10.87 -23.52 12.40
C PRO A 159 12.23 -23.18 13.03
N TRP A 160 13.14 -22.62 12.23
CA TRP A 160 14.50 -22.25 12.66
C TRP A 160 14.50 -21.00 13.54
N ALA A 161 13.61 -20.03 13.26
CA ALA A 161 13.43 -18.86 14.09
C ALA A 161 12.91 -19.21 15.49
N TRP A 162 11.99 -20.18 15.60
CA TRP A 162 11.54 -20.70 16.90
C TRP A 162 12.65 -21.47 17.61
N ALA A 163 13.36 -22.36 16.91
CA ALA A 163 14.49 -23.10 17.47
C ALA A 163 15.58 -22.16 18.04
N ALA A 164 15.99 -21.14 17.28
CA ALA A 164 16.96 -20.15 17.75
C ALA A 164 16.49 -19.38 18.99
N ARG A 165 15.22 -18.95 19.04
CA ARG A 165 14.64 -18.28 20.21
C ARG A 165 14.58 -19.18 21.43
N THR A 166 14.25 -20.46 21.26
CA THR A 166 14.27 -21.44 22.36
C THR A 166 15.68 -21.69 22.87
N MET A 167 16.68 -21.88 22.00
CA MET A 167 18.08 -22.06 22.42
C MET A 167 18.63 -20.84 23.19
N ALA A 168 18.29 -19.63 22.75
CA ALA A 168 18.69 -18.40 23.46
C ALA A 168 18.06 -18.32 24.87
N LEU A 169 16.77 -18.69 25.01
CA LEU A 169 16.09 -18.77 26.30
C LEU A 169 16.72 -19.80 27.23
N TRP A 170 17.04 -20.99 26.72
CA TRP A 170 17.74 -22.05 27.47
C TRP A 170 19.15 -21.60 27.89
N GLY A 171 19.89 -20.92 27.02
CA GLY A 171 21.19 -20.32 27.35
C GLY A 171 21.08 -19.29 28.48
N ALA A 172 20.10 -18.40 28.43
CA ALA A 172 19.90 -17.39 29.48
C ALA A 172 19.48 -18.02 30.83
N LEU A 173 18.62 -19.04 30.80
CA LEU A 173 18.17 -19.78 32.00
C LEU A 173 19.32 -20.57 32.65
N SER A 174 20.14 -21.25 31.85
CA SER A 174 21.29 -22.01 32.34
C SER A 174 22.38 -21.11 32.93
N LEU A 175 22.65 -19.95 32.32
CA LEU A 175 23.58 -18.95 32.85
C LEU A 175 23.08 -18.37 34.19
N SER A 176 21.77 -18.10 34.30
CA SER A 176 21.14 -17.63 35.53
C SER A 176 21.28 -18.62 36.69
N MET A 177 21.07 -19.92 36.42
CA MET A 177 21.23 -20.98 37.44
C MET A 177 22.68 -21.15 37.91
N LEU A 178 23.66 -20.97 37.00
CA LEU A 178 25.09 -21.00 37.36
C LEU A 178 25.49 -19.81 38.23
N THR A 179 24.96 -18.62 37.96
CA THR A 179 25.24 -17.41 38.76
C THR A 179 24.49 -17.36 40.10
N GLY A 180 23.31 -17.97 40.19
CA GLY A 180 22.50 -18.02 41.41
C GLY A 180 23.03 -18.96 42.50
N GLY A 181 23.89 -19.92 42.15
CA GLY A 181 24.47 -20.88 43.09
C GLY A 181 25.65 -20.36 43.92
N LEU A 182 26.29 -19.26 43.51
CA LEU A 182 27.49 -18.72 44.16
C LEU A 182 27.21 -17.71 45.29
N GLY A 183 25.95 -17.32 45.51
CA GLY A 183 25.57 -16.24 46.44
C GLY A 183 25.07 -16.64 47.84
N ARG A 184 25.05 -17.94 48.19
CA ARG A 184 24.55 -18.40 49.51
C ARG A 184 25.53 -19.33 50.22
N ARG A 185 26.63 -18.79 50.73
CA ARG A 185 27.25 -19.30 51.97
C ARG A 185 27.30 -18.16 52.98
N ARG A 186 26.49 -18.32 54.03
CA ARG A 186 26.28 -17.39 55.14
C ARG A 186 27.51 -17.32 56.05
N ARG A 187 27.59 -16.19 56.77
CA ARG A 187 28.22 -16.07 58.09
C ARG A 187 27.74 -17.16 59.05
#